data_AF-A0A938EPE2-F1
#
_entry.id   AF-A0A938EPE2-F1
#
_cell.length_a   1.000
_cell.length_b   1.000
_cell.length_c   1.000
_cell.angle_alpha   90.00
_cell.angle_beta   90.00
_cell.angle_gamma   90.00
#
_symmetry.space_group_name_H-M   'P 1'
#
loop_
_entity.id
_entity.type
_entity.pdbx_description
1 polymer ?
#
loop_
_entity_poly.entity_id
_entity_poly.type
_entity_poly.pdbx_seq_one_letter_code
_entity_poly.pdbx_strand_id
1 'polypeptide(L)'
;MPRREDIRTIMVLGSGPIVIGQAGEFDYSGTQGCRALRDEGYRIVLVNSNPATIMTDPGVADRTYVEPLDVQAAERIIQVEQPDAILPTLGGQTA
;
A
#
# COMPACT_ATOMS: atom_id res chain seq x y z
N MET A 1 7.05 -10.09 -19.44
CA MET A 1 6.61 -11.28 -18.70
C MET A 1 5.13 -11.09 -18.40
N PRO A 2 4.29 -12.12 -18.55
CA PRO A 2 2.89 -12.02 -18.18
C PRO A 2 2.73 -11.86 -16.66
N ARG A 3 1.50 -11.53 -16.22
CA ARG A 3 1.09 -11.48 -14.82
C ARG A 3 1.47 -12.77 -14.07
N ARG A 4 1.83 -12.64 -12.79
CA ARG A 4 2.07 -13.78 -11.90
C ARG A 4 0.75 -14.34 -11.38
N GLU A 5 0.53 -15.63 -11.58
CA GLU A 5 -0.69 -16.36 -11.18
C GLU A 5 -0.63 -16.98 -9.77
N ASP A 6 0.56 -16.98 -9.16
CA ASP A 6 0.77 -17.46 -7.79
C ASP A 6 0.51 -16.39 -6.73
N ILE A 7 0.28 -15.14 -7.13
CA ILE A 7 -0.02 -14.00 -6.26
C ILE A 7 -1.48 -13.59 -6.51
N ARG A 8 -2.24 -13.37 -5.43
CA ARG A 8 -3.61 -12.87 -5.50
C ARG A 8 -3.80 -11.60 -4.67
N THR A 9 -3.20 -11.55 -3.49
CA THR A 9 -3.27 -10.41 -2.57
C THR A 9 -1.89 -9.77 -2.42
N ILE A 10 -1.81 -8.46 -2.64
CA ILE A 10 -0.59 -7.66 -2.48
C ILE A 10 -0.82 -6.63 -1.39
N MET A 11 0.06 -6.61 -0.40
CA MET A 11 0.11 -5.54 0.59
C MET A 11 1.05 -4.43 0.10
N VAL A 12 0.53 -3.21 -0.01
CA VAL A 12 1.29 -2.02 -0.39
C VAL A 12 1.60 -1.21 0.86
N LEU A 13 2.86 -0.82 1.03
CA LEU A 13 3.29 0.04 2.13
C LEU A 13 3.33 1.50 1.63
N GLY A 14 2.52 2.37 2.25
CA GLY A 14 2.55 3.80 2.01
C GLY A 14 3.75 4.49 2.66
N SER A 15 3.78 5.82 2.62
CA SER A 15 4.90 6.61 3.16
C SER A 15 4.69 7.14 4.57
N GLY A 16 3.48 7.04 5.11
CA GLY A 16 3.12 7.76 6.32
C GLY A 16 3.05 9.28 6.12
N PRO A 17 3.17 10.08 7.20
CA PRO A 17 2.97 11.52 7.15
C PRO A 17 4.04 12.24 6.32
N ILE A 18 3.65 13.36 5.72
CA ILE A 18 4.54 14.21 4.91
C ILE A 18 5.62 14.83 5.81
N VAL A 19 6.87 14.71 5.38
CA VAL A 19 8.04 15.33 5.99
C VAL A 19 8.95 15.94 4.91
N ILE A 20 9.84 16.85 5.30
CA ILE A 20 10.87 17.36 4.38
C ILE A 20 11.74 16.17 3.92
N GLY A 21 11.82 15.95 2.60
CA GLY A 21 12.56 14.83 2.00
C GLY A 21 11.74 13.58 1.71
N GLN A 22 10.48 13.52 2.18
CA GLN A 22 9.52 12.46 1.84
C GLN A 22 8.09 13.02 1.90
N ALA A 23 7.56 13.41 0.74
CA ALA A 23 6.32 14.19 0.65
C ALA A 23 5.27 13.56 -0.29
N GLY A 24 4.50 14.39 -0.98
CA GLY A 24 3.34 13.98 -1.77
C GLY A 24 3.68 13.10 -2.98
N GLU A 25 4.95 12.98 -3.37
CA GLU A 25 5.40 12.09 -4.44
C GLU A 25 5.05 10.62 -4.18
N PHE A 26 4.92 10.21 -2.92
CA PHE A 26 4.56 8.86 -2.54
C PHE A 26 3.04 8.62 -2.50
N ASP A 27 2.22 9.65 -2.28
CA ASP A 27 0.78 9.54 -2.53
C ASP A 27 0.52 9.34 -4.04
N TYR A 28 1.20 10.13 -4.88
CA TYR A 28 1.14 9.96 -6.33
C TYR A 28 1.59 8.56 -6.76
N SER A 29 2.77 8.13 -6.32
CA SER A 29 3.35 6.83 -6.70
C SER A 29 2.52 5.66 -6.17
N GLY A 30 2.09 5.73 -4.90
CA GLY A 30 1.23 4.74 -4.27
C GLY A 30 -0.14 4.61 -4.94
N THR A 31 -0.76 5.73 -5.32
CA THR A 31 -2.03 5.74 -6.07
C THR A 31 -1.87 5.09 -7.44
N GLN A 32 -0.81 5.42 -8.18
CA GLN A 32 -0.52 4.81 -9.49
C GLN A 32 -0.27 3.31 -9.36
N GLY A 33 0.51 2.90 -8.37
CA GLY A 33 0.76 1.48 -8.08
C GLY A 33 -0.51 0.71 -7.76
N CYS A 34 -1.38 1.26 -6.90
CA CYS A 34 -2.66 0.62 -6.59
C CYS A 34 -3.55 0.49 -7.83
N ARG A 35 -3.62 1.52 -8.69
CA ARG A 35 -4.38 1.43 -9.95
C ARG A 35 -3.83 0.35 -10.88
N ALA A 36 -2.51 0.33 -11.08
CA ALA A 36 -1.87 -0.67 -11.95
C ALA A 36 -2.11 -2.10 -11.45
N LEU A 37 -2.00 -2.34 -10.14
CA LEU A 37 -2.27 -3.66 -9.56
C LEU A 37 -3.76 -4.06 -9.70
N ARG A 38 -4.68 -3.10 -9.57
CA ARG A 38 -6.12 -3.32 -9.73
C ARG A 38 -6.48 -3.67 -11.17
N ASP A 39 -5.88 -2.98 -12.15
CA ASP A 39 -6.10 -3.24 -13.58
C ASP A 39 -5.63 -4.65 -13.98
N GLU A 40 -4.61 -5.17 -13.30
CA GLU A 40 -4.14 -6.56 -13.42
C GLU A 40 -4.95 -7.56 -12.57
N GLY A 41 -5.98 -7.11 -11.85
CA GLY A 41 -6.89 -7.96 -11.07
C GLY A 41 -6.31 -8.52 -9.77
N TYR A 42 -5.33 -7.84 -9.18
CA TYR A 42 -4.86 -8.17 -7.82
C TYR A 42 -5.79 -7.58 -6.76
N ARG A 43 -5.93 -8.30 -5.64
CA ARG A 43 -6.51 -7.76 -4.41
C ARG A 43 -5.46 -6.92 -3.69
N ILE A 44 -5.81 -5.70 -3.30
CA ILE A 44 -4.87 -4.73 -2.73
C ILE A 44 -5.22 -4.45 -1.28
N VAL A 45 -4.22 -4.64 -0.41
CA VAL A 45 -4.26 -4.23 0.99
C VAL A 45 -3.27 -3.08 1.15
N LEU A 46 -3.77 -1.88 1.41
CA LEU A 46 -2.93 -0.70 1.60
C LEU A 46 -2.81 -0.37 3.09
N VAL A 47 -1.59 -0.03 3.53
CA VAL A 47 -1.35 0.56 4.86
C VAL A 47 -0.66 1.91 4.69
N ASN A 48 -1.27 2.98 5.22
CA ASN A 48 -0.67 4.30 5.28
C ASN A 48 -1.26 5.10 6.45
N SER A 49 -0.42 5.62 7.32
CA SER A 49 -0.85 6.40 8.48
C SER A 49 -1.32 7.83 8.14
N ASN A 50 -1.06 8.30 6.92
CA ASN A 50 -1.46 9.65 6.50
C ASN A 50 -2.90 9.65 5.93
N PRO A 51 -3.88 10.25 6.62
CA PRO A 51 -5.26 10.29 6.15
C PRO A 51 -5.50 11.29 5.01
N ALA A 52 -4.54 12.18 4.73
CA ALA A 52 -4.67 13.23 3.72
C ALA A 52 -4.03 12.81 2.38
N THR A 53 -4.33 11.58 1.93
CA THR A 53 -3.77 11.02 0.69
C THR A 53 -4.86 10.43 -0.19
N ILE A 54 -4.73 10.58 -1.50
CA ILE A 54 -5.64 9.96 -2.46
C ILE A 54 -5.53 8.43 -2.38
N MET A 55 -4.34 7.89 -2.16
CA MET A 55 -4.16 6.44 -2.06
C MET A 55 -5.00 5.81 -0.94
N THR A 56 -5.30 6.55 0.14
CA THR A 56 -6.16 6.08 1.23
C THR A 56 -7.66 6.25 0.97
N ASP A 57 -8.07 6.85 -0.15
CA ASP A 57 -9.49 7.02 -0.46
C ASP A 57 -10.20 5.67 -0.65
N PRO A 58 -11.48 5.57 -0.27
CA PRO A 58 -12.30 4.41 -0.57
C PRO A 58 -12.30 4.12 -2.08
N GLY A 59 -12.00 2.86 -2.44
CA GLY A 59 -12.02 2.41 -3.84
C GLY A 59 -10.67 2.50 -4.56
N VAL A 60 -9.60 2.99 -3.93
CA VAL A 60 -8.24 2.87 -4.49
C VAL A 60 -7.63 1.50 -4.21
N ALA A 61 -7.74 1.01 -2.97
CA ALA A 61 -7.44 -0.37 -2.57
C ALA A 61 -8.73 -1.14 -2.22
N ASP A 62 -8.67 -2.48 -2.15
CA ASP A 62 -9.78 -3.29 -1.66
C ASP A 62 -9.92 -3.17 -0.15
N ARG A 63 -8.78 -3.07 0.54
CA ARG A 63 -8.71 -2.80 1.97
C ARG A 63 -7.68 -1.71 2.25
N THR A 64 -8.09 -0.69 2.99
CA THR A 64 -7.21 0.41 3.41
C THR A 64 -7.13 0.44 4.94
N TYR A 65 -5.92 0.46 5.47
CA TYR A 65 -5.61 0.66 6.87
C TYR A 65 -4.97 2.03 7.08
N VAL A 66 -5.69 2.91 7.76
CA VAL A 66 -5.14 4.16 8.29
C VAL A 66 -4.67 3.91 9.72
N GLU A 67 -3.56 3.18 9.81
CA GLU A 67 -2.93 2.71 11.05
C GLU A 67 -1.48 3.23 11.11
N PRO A 68 -0.83 3.25 12.29
CA PRO A 68 0.60 3.51 12.39
C PRO A 68 1.40 2.66 11.40
N LEU A 69 2.39 3.26 10.73
CA LEU A 69 3.24 2.55 9.78
C LEU A 69 4.49 2.05 10.50
N ASP A 70 4.28 1.05 11.37
CA ASP A 70 5.32 0.37 12.13
C ASP A 70 5.21 -1.16 12.00
N VAL A 71 6.23 -1.87 12.47
CA VAL A 71 6.32 -3.33 12.36
C VAL A 71 5.15 -4.02 13.06
N GLN A 72 4.71 -3.51 14.22
CA GLN A 72 3.65 -4.16 15.00
C GLN A 72 2.30 -4.04 14.30
N ALA A 73 1.99 -2.87 13.74
CA ALA A 73 0.79 -2.67 12.93
C ALA A 73 0.83 -3.52 11.65
N ALA A 74 1.97 -3.54 10.96
CA ALA A 74 2.16 -4.37 9.77
C ALA A 74 1.97 -5.87 10.07
N GLU A 75 2.56 -6.39 11.15
CA GLU A 75 2.39 -7.77 11.59
C GLU A 75 0.93 -8.12 11.87
N ARG A 76 0.19 -7.26 12.58
CA ARG A 76 -1.25 -7.45 12.82
C ARG A 76 -2.05 -7.51 11.52
N ILE A 77 -1.73 -6.62 10.58
CA ILE A 77 -2.43 -6.56 9.30
C ILE A 77 -2.10 -7.80 8.46
N ILE A 78 -0.84 -8.22 8.41
CA ILE A 78 -0.41 -9.45 7.73
C ILE A 78 -1.12 -10.68 8.31
N GLN A 79 -1.25 -10.77 9.63
CA GLN A 79 -1.97 -11.87 10.27
C GLN A 79 -3.44 -11.96 9.86
N VAL A 80 -4.11 -10.81 9.71
CA VAL A 80 -5.52 -10.74 9.30
C VAL A 80 -5.70 -10.95 7.80
N GLU A 81 -4.86 -10.31 6.99
CA GLU A 81 -5.05 -10.19 5.55
C GLU A 81 -4.34 -11.27 4.75
N GLN A 82 -3.32 -11.91 5.33
CA GLN A 82 -2.50 -12.98 4.74
C GLN A 82 -2.09 -12.67 3.29
N PRO A 83 -1.40 -11.54 3.03
CA PRO A 83 -0.99 -11.17 1.68
C PRO A 83 0.05 -12.16 1.12
N ASP A 84 -0.04 -12.47 -0.18
CA ASP A 84 0.91 -13.36 -0.86
C ASP A 84 2.24 -12.65 -1.14
N ALA A 85 2.20 -11.32 -1.26
CA ALA A 85 3.37 -10.48 -1.51
C ALA A 85 3.24 -9.11 -0.82
N ILE A 86 4.40 -8.49 -0.56
CA ILE A 86 4.51 -7.12 -0.07
C ILE A 86 5.23 -6.28 -1.13
N LEU A 87 4.72 -5.08 -1.40
CA LEU A 87 5.34 -4.11 -2.30
C LEU A 87 5.86 -2.90 -1.48
N PRO A 88 7.15 -2.90 -1.11
CA PRO A 88 7.74 -1.87 -0.23
C PRO A 88 8.37 -0.69 -1.00
N THR A 89 8.16 -0.60 -2.32
CA THR A 89 8.92 0.34 -3.16
C THR A 89 8.18 1.64 -3.49
N LEU A 90 6.96 1.83 -2.96
CA LEU A 90 6.10 2.97 -3.27
C LEU A 90 5.94 3.97 -2.11
N GLY A 91 6.51 3.67 -0.94
CA GLY A 91 6.35 4.46 0.29
C GLY A 91 7.61 5.18 0.77
N GLY A 92 8.60 5.37 -0.10
CA GLY A 92 9.85 6.06 0.26
C GLY A 92 10.70 5.23 1.22
N GLN A 93 11.36 5.90 2.16
CA GLN A 93 12.28 5.24 3.10
C GLN A 93 11.55 4.55 4.25
N THR A 94 10.28 4.91 4.50
CA THR A 94 9.47 4.33 5.59
C THR A 94 8.92 2.95 5.26
N ALA A 95 8.64 2.68 3.98
CA ALA A 95 8.21 1.36 3.49
C ALA A 95 9.37 0.35 3.46
#